data_AF-A0A2E6BTZ6-F1
#
_entry.id   AF-A0A2E6BTZ6-F1
#
_cell.length_a   1.000
_cell.length_b   1.000
_cell.length_c   1.000
_cell.angle_alpha   90.00
_cell.angle_beta   90.00
_cell.angle_gamma   90.00
#
_symmetry.space_group_name_H-M   'P 1'
#
loop_
_entity.id
_entity.type
_entity.pdbx_description
1 polymer ?
#
loop_
_entity_poly.entity_id
_entity_poly.type
_entity_poly.pdbx_seq_one_letter_code
_entity_poly.pdbx_strand_id
1 'polypeptide(L)'
;MRSIFLICTIFLPFIMSAYTLKDGKYGSDSIQCVTNISLYREYVKQKNYKDALNHWRKAYELCPNATKNIYIDGAKLYRYLISKSKGAIELQKLYLDSLETLYDNRINIFGKENYVLGLKGSDMMKYSFSNLDSAFMYLKQSVEGEQAKSKATALFSYFKAATEKFKSNSFEKSQVLEVYAVVVDYLDINIAIDSKSKKFYVKAAENVEKLFVPFATCDDLIKMFEIKYSEFPDDINLLKRIVKVLDKKKMH
;
A
#
# COMPACT_ATOMS: atom_id res chain seq x y z
N MET A 1 -51.75 10.06 -76.76
CA MET A 1 -52.11 8.95 -75.85
C MET A 1 -50.96 8.72 -74.89
N ARG A 2 -51.26 8.83 -73.59
CA ARG A 2 -50.34 8.63 -72.47
C ARG A 2 -49.76 7.21 -72.49
N SER A 3 -48.50 7.03 -72.11
CA SER A 3 -48.10 5.85 -71.34
C SER A 3 -46.92 6.21 -70.44
N ILE A 4 -47.08 5.78 -69.19
CA ILE A 4 -46.45 6.23 -67.95
C ILE A 4 -45.07 5.58 -67.81
N PHE A 5 -44.03 6.37 -67.53
CA PHE A 5 -42.73 5.86 -67.07
C PHE A 5 -42.81 5.62 -65.55
N LEU A 6 -42.75 4.35 -65.15
CA LEU A 6 -42.65 3.94 -63.75
C LEU A 6 -41.18 4.09 -63.31
N ILE A 7 -40.89 5.09 -62.48
CA ILE A 7 -39.57 5.25 -61.86
C ILE A 7 -39.61 4.50 -60.52
N CYS A 8 -38.92 3.36 -60.47
CA CYS A 8 -38.75 2.56 -59.27
C CYS A 8 -37.59 3.17 -58.44
N THR A 9 -37.90 3.99 -57.44
CA THR A 9 -36.92 4.54 -56.51
C THR A 9 -36.49 3.46 -55.51
N ILE A 10 -35.31 2.89 -55.72
CA ILE A 10 -34.66 1.97 -54.78
C ILE A 10 -34.20 2.78 -53.57
N PHE A 11 -34.90 2.63 -52.45
CA PHE A 11 -34.51 3.21 -51.16
C PHE A 11 -33.44 2.30 -50.55
N LEU A 12 -32.17 2.68 -50.69
CA LEU A 12 -31.06 2.00 -50.00
C LEU A 12 -31.14 2.34 -48.50
N PRO A 13 -31.33 1.38 -47.58
CA PRO A 13 -31.26 1.67 -46.17
C PRO A 13 -29.80 1.99 -45.82
N PHE A 14 -29.56 3.24 -45.43
CA PHE A 14 -28.29 3.66 -44.84
C PHE A 14 -28.20 3.00 -43.45
N ILE A 15 -27.61 1.80 -43.39
CA ILE A 15 -27.27 1.14 -42.13
C ILE A 15 -26.14 1.96 -41.51
N MET A 16 -26.51 2.89 -40.64
CA MET A 16 -25.56 3.63 -39.81
C MET A 16 -24.94 2.62 -38.85
N SER A 17 -23.76 2.09 -39.21
CA SER A 17 -22.97 1.24 -38.31
C SER A 17 -22.61 2.10 -37.10
N ALA A 18 -23.23 1.83 -35.95
CA ALA A 18 -22.79 2.37 -34.69
C ALA A 18 -21.37 1.85 -34.44
N TYR A 19 -20.37 2.68 -34.76
CA TYR A 19 -19.01 2.44 -34.32
C TYR A 19 -19.06 2.44 -32.79
N THR A 20 -18.90 1.28 -32.16
CA THR A 20 -18.60 1.24 -30.74
C THR A 20 -17.23 1.89 -30.59
N LEU A 21 -17.23 3.19 -30.28
CA LEU A 21 -16.02 3.87 -29.83
C LEU A 21 -15.60 3.10 -28.59
N LYS A 22 -14.57 2.28 -28.74
CA LYS A 22 -13.89 1.66 -27.60
C LYS A 22 -13.38 2.82 -26.77
N ASP A 23 -14.11 3.16 -25.71
CA ASP A 23 -13.79 4.29 -24.86
C ASP A 23 -12.31 4.25 -24.52
N GLY A 24 -11.59 5.31 -24.88
CA GLY A 24 -10.19 5.44 -24.53
C GLY A 24 -10.01 5.44 -23.02
N LYS A 25 -8.76 5.51 -22.53
CA LYS A 25 -8.48 5.53 -21.09
C LYS A 25 -9.22 6.61 -20.28
N TYR A 26 -9.81 7.62 -20.95
CA TYR A 26 -10.56 8.73 -20.36
C TYR A 26 -12.08 8.51 -20.31
N GLY A 27 -12.59 7.36 -20.73
CA GLY A 27 -14.04 7.09 -20.79
C GLY A 27 -14.74 7.81 -21.94
N SER A 28 -16.07 7.62 -22.03
CA SER A 28 -16.93 8.22 -23.04
C SER A 28 -17.05 9.74 -22.91
N ASP A 29 -16.97 10.28 -21.68
CA ASP A 29 -16.90 11.72 -21.41
C ASP A 29 -15.47 12.15 -21.04
N SER A 30 -14.61 12.16 -22.05
CA SER A 30 -13.19 12.50 -21.87
C SER A 30 -12.96 13.92 -21.32
N ILE A 31 -13.86 14.86 -21.61
CA ILE A 31 -13.74 16.26 -21.16
C ILE A 31 -13.99 16.36 -19.66
N GLN A 32 -15.05 15.74 -19.16
CA GLN A 32 -15.33 15.73 -17.72
C GLN A 32 -14.26 14.95 -16.95
N CYS A 33 -13.77 13.84 -17.50
CA CYS A 33 -12.66 13.09 -16.90
C CYS A 33 -11.42 13.97 -16.71
N VAL A 34 -10.91 14.58 -17.78
CA VAL A 34 -9.68 15.39 -17.73
C VAL A 34 -9.84 16.62 -16.84
N THR A 35 -11.01 17.26 -16.89
CA THR A 35 -11.34 18.41 -16.03
C THR A 35 -11.30 18.01 -14.55
N ASN A 36 -12.00 16.95 -14.15
CA ASN A 36 -12.03 16.52 -12.76
C ASN A 36 -10.66 16.04 -12.26
N ILE A 37 -9.88 15.36 -13.10
CA ILE A 37 -8.49 14.99 -12.78
C ILE A 37 -7.66 16.24 -12.48
N SER A 38 -7.72 17.25 -13.34
CA SER A 38 -6.94 18.47 -13.18
C SER A 38 -7.31 19.22 -11.90
N LEU A 39 -8.61 19.36 -11.63
CA LEU A 39 -9.14 20.06 -10.46
C LEU A 39 -8.75 19.36 -9.14
N TYR A 40 -9.05 18.07 -9.00
CA TYR A 40 -8.76 17.38 -7.74
C TYR A 40 -7.25 17.34 -7.45
N ARG A 41 -6.42 17.17 -8.50
CA ARG A 41 -4.97 17.11 -8.35
C ARG A 41 -4.42 18.43 -7.82
N GLU A 42 -4.95 19.56 -8.28
CA GLU A 42 -4.54 20.87 -7.80
C GLU A 42 -4.91 21.07 -6.32
N TYR A 43 -6.14 20.74 -5.94
CA TYR A 43 -6.56 20.75 -4.53
C TYR A 43 -5.70 19.82 -3.66
N VAL A 44 -5.37 18.61 -4.12
CA VAL A 44 -4.50 17.67 -3.39
C VAL A 44 -3.07 18.23 -3.21
N LYS A 45 -2.49 18.89 -4.22
CA LYS A 45 -1.17 19.54 -4.09
C LYS A 45 -1.19 20.63 -3.02
N GLN A 46 -2.26 21.41 -2.96
CA GLN A 46 -2.50 22.44 -1.96
C GLN A 46 -2.94 21.87 -0.59
N LYS A 47 -3.02 20.53 -0.46
CA LYS A 47 -3.53 19.81 0.72
C LYS A 47 -4.97 20.16 1.11
N ASN A 48 -5.73 20.77 0.20
CA ASN A 48 -7.15 21.03 0.37
C ASN A 48 -7.96 19.76 0.03
N TYR A 49 -7.87 18.76 0.92
CA TYR A 49 -8.49 17.45 0.68
C TYR A 49 -10.02 17.49 0.70
N LYS A 50 -10.63 18.45 1.42
CA LYS A 50 -12.09 18.58 1.47
C LYS A 50 -12.65 18.91 0.09
N ASP A 51 -12.07 19.91 -0.59
CA ASP A 51 -12.56 20.37 -1.89
C ASP A 51 -12.14 19.43 -3.02
N ALA A 52 -11.03 18.69 -2.84
CA ALA A 52 -10.60 17.65 -3.77
C ALA A 52 -11.59 16.49 -3.92
N LEU A 53 -12.31 16.11 -2.84
CA LEU A 53 -13.09 14.87 -2.79
C LEU A 53 -14.15 14.76 -3.89
N ASN A 54 -14.88 15.84 -4.16
CA ASN A 54 -15.97 15.82 -5.14
C ASN A 54 -15.44 15.60 -6.56
N HIS A 55 -14.38 16.31 -6.93
CA HIS A 55 -13.73 16.14 -8.22
C HIS A 55 -13.04 14.78 -8.35
N TRP A 56 -12.40 14.31 -7.28
CA TRP A 56 -11.76 13.00 -7.26
C TRP A 56 -12.75 11.85 -7.46
N ARG A 57 -13.91 11.87 -6.78
CA ARG A 57 -14.96 10.85 -6.94
C ARG A 57 -15.47 10.79 -8.38
N LYS A 58 -15.74 11.95 -8.99
CA LYS A 58 -16.14 12.03 -10.40
C LYS A 58 -15.08 11.46 -11.33
N ALA A 59 -13.81 11.79 -11.13
CA ALA A 59 -12.72 11.24 -11.95
C ALA A 59 -12.59 9.71 -11.78
N TYR A 60 -12.73 9.20 -10.55
CA TYR A 60 -12.66 7.77 -10.26
C TYR A 60 -13.81 6.99 -10.90
N GLU A 61 -15.01 7.55 -10.90
CA GLU A 61 -16.20 6.97 -11.53
C GLU A 61 -16.13 7.01 -13.06
N LEU A 62 -15.80 8.16 -13.63
CA LEU A 62 -15.82 8.36 -15.08
C LEU A 62 -14.68 7.66 -15.81
N CYS A 63 -13.49 7.64 -15.20
CA CYS A 63 -12.28 7.22 -15.91
C CYS A 63 -11.20 6.61 -14.99
N PRO A 64 -11.51 5.50 -14.30
CA PRO A 64 -10.58 4.85 -13.37
C PRO A 64 -9.25 4.46 -14.04
N ASN A 65 -9.27 4.14 -15.34
CA ASN A 65 -8.10 3.74 -16.12
C ASN A 65 -7.23 4.91 -16.61
N ALA A 66 -7.67 6.16 -16.44
CA ALA A 66 -7.00 7.32 -17.03
C ALA A 66 -5.60 7.54 -16.44
N THR A 67 -5.45 7.35 -15.13
CA THR A 67 -4.16 7.52 -14.44
C THR A 67 -4.11 6.82 -13.09
N LYS A 68 -2.96 6.23 -12.78
CA LYS A 68 -2.61 5.68 -11.46
C LYS A 68 -2.71 6.72 -10.33
N ASN A 69 -2.62 8.02 -10.65
CA ASN A 69 -2.75 9.10 -9.67
C ASN A 69 -4.12 9.15 -9.00
N ILE A 70 -5.19 8.68 -9.66
CA ILE A 70 -6.51 8.58 -9.04
C ILE A 70 -6.42 7.71 -7.77
N TYR A 71 -5.75 6.58 -7.85
CA TYR A 71 -5.57 5.67 -6.70
C TYR A 71 -4.57 6.20 -5.67
N ILE A 72 -3.46 6.78 -6.11
CA ILE A 72 -2.42 7.32 -5.21
C ILE A 72 -3.00 8.47 -4.36
N ASP A 73 -3.75 9.37 -4.97
CA ASP A 73 -4.35 10.50 -4.25
C ASP A 73 -5.63 10.09 -3.52
N GLY A 74 -6.41 9.17 -4.08
CA GLY A 74 -7.54 8.55 -3.38
C GLY A 74 -7.12 7.97 -2.03
N ALA A 75 -5.98 7.27 -1.99
CA ALA A 75 -5.43 6.77 -0.73
C ALA A 75 -5.11 7.90 0.27
N LYS A 76 -4.63 9.06 -0.18
CA LYS A 76 -4.42 10.23 0.70
C LYS A 76 -5.74 10.80 1.21
N LEU A 77 -6.75 10.90 0.33
CA LEU A 77 -8.06 11.44 0.67
C LEU A 77 -8.79 10.56 1.69
N TYR A 78 -8.74 9.24 1.54
CA TYR A 78 -9.35 8.33 2.52
C TYR A 78 -8.60 8.30 3.85
N ARG A 79 -7.25 8.34 3.85
CA ARG A 79 -6.49 8.54 5.09
C ARG A 79 -6.85 9.85 5.80
N TYR A 80 -7.12 10.91 5.04
CA TYR A 80 -7.62 12.18 5.58
C TYR A 80 -9.02 12.01 6.19
N LEU A 81 -9.95 11.36 5.49
CA LEU A 81 -11.30 11.09 5.99
C LEU A 81 -11.27 10.29 7.31
N ILE A 82 -10.50 9.21 7.38
CA ILE A 82 -10.29 8.42 8.62
C ILE A 82 -9.77 9.29 9.75
N SER A 83 -8.82 10.20 9.47
CA SER A 83 -8.26 11.09 10.50
C SER A 83 -9.27 12.14 11.00
N LYS A 84 -10.20 12.57 10.13
CA LYS A 84 -11.22 13.58 10.46
C LYS A 84 -12.44 13.00 11.17
N SER A 85 -12.70 11.70 11.03
CA SER A 85 -13.77 11.00 11.74
C SER A 85 -13.32 10.38 13.08
N LYS A 86 -12.30 10.98 13.74
CA LYS A 86 -11.80 10.48 15.03
C LYS A 86 -12.93 10.41 16.07
N GLY A 87 -13.11 9.23 16.66
CA GLY A 87 -14.19 8.96 17.63
C GLY A 87 -15.44 8.33 17.01
N ALA A 88 -15.63 8.42 15.70
CA ALA A 88 -16.70 7.73 14.96
C ALA A 88 -16.16 6.42 14.37
N ILE A 89 -15.97 5.41 15.22
CA ILE A 89 -15.29 4.14 14.87
C ILE A 89 -15.89 3.46 13.64
N GLU A 90 -17.22 3.34 13.58
CA GLU A 90 -17.89 2.68 12.43
C GLU A 90 -17.67 3.44 11.12
N LEU A 91 -17.65 4.78 11.17
CA LEU A 91 -17.33 5.58 9.99
C LEU A 91 -15.86 5.45 9.58
N GLN A 92 -14.95 5.32 10.55
CA GLN A 92 -13.53 5.05 10.28
C GLN A 92 -13.32 3.70 9.59
N LYS A 93 -14.07 2.66 10.01
CA LYS A 93 -14.06 1.35 9.35
C LYS A 93 -14.52 1.43 7.89
N LEU A 94 -15.68 2.07 7.63
CA LEU A 94 -16.19 2.23 6.26
C LEU A 94 -15.21 2.96 5.33
N TYR A 95 -14.50 3.97 5.84
CA TYR A 95 -13.46 4.64 5.07
C TYR A 95 -12.21 3.80 4.85
N LEU A 96 -11.87 2.90 5.79
CA LEU A 96 -10.79 1.95 5.63
C LEU A 96 -11.15 0.86 4.61
N ASP A 97 -12.38 0.34 4.64
CA ASP A 97 -12.87 -0.63 3.64
C ASP A 97 -12.83 -0.04 2.22
N SER A 98 -13.22 1.24 2.09
CA SER A 98 -13.11 1.98 0.83
C SER A 98 -11.66 2.16 0.38
N LEU A 99 -10.74 2.42 1.32
CA LEU A 99 -9.31 2.52 1.05
C LEU A 99 -8.72 1.18 0.59
N GLU A 100 -9.14 0.08 1.21
CA GLU A 100 -8.78 -1.28 0.81
C GLU A 100 -9.25 -1.59 -0.62
N THR A 101 -10.51 -1.26 -0.93
CA THR A 101 -11.07 -1.40 -2.29
C THR A 101 -10.28 -0.59 -3.33
N LEU A 102 -9.83 0.62 -2.97
CA LEU A 102 -8.98 1.41 -3.87
C LEU A 102 -7.64 0.73 -4.14
N TYR A 103 -7.05 0.04 -3.17
CA TYR A 103 -5.82 -0.72 -3.41
C TYR A 103 -6.06 -1.88 -4.36
N ASP A 104 -7.15 -2.62 -4.18
CA ASP A 104 -7.49 -3.77 -5.02
C ASP A 104 -7.74 -3.33 -6.47
N ASN A 105 -8.50 -2.27 -6.67
CA ASN A 105 -8.74 -1.73 -8.01
C ASN A 105 -7.46 -1.18 -8.65
N ARG A 106 -6.55 -0.59 -7.87
CA ARG A 106 -5.25 -0.17 -8.38
C ARG A 106 -4.42 -1.36 -8.87
N ILE A 107 -4.44 -2.48 -8.15
CA ILE A 107 -3.75 -3.72 -8.55
C ILE A 107 -4.35 -4.23 -9.85
N ASN A 108 -5.67 -4.34 -9.91
CA ASN A 108 -6.39 -4.85 -11.09
C ASN A 108 -6.09 -4.03 -12.36
N ILE A 109 -6.01 -2.70 -12.24
CA ILE A 109 -5.86 -1.82 -13.41
C ILE A 109 -4.40 -1.54 -13.75
N PHE A 110 -3.52 -1.39 -12.76
CA PHE A 110 -2.14 -0.91 -12.97
C PHE A 110 -1.05 -1.85 -12.46
N GLY A 111 -1.41 -3.02 -11.93
CA GLY A 111 -0.49 -4.02 -11.41
C GLY A 111 0.32 -3.55 -10.21
N LYS A 112 1.53 -4.12 -10.06
CA LYS A 112 2.41 -3.93 -8.89
C LYS A 112 1.79 -4.48 -7.61
N GLU A 113 1.20 -5.66 -7.69
CA GLU A 113 0.48 -6.33 -6.60
C GLU A 113 1.26 -6.33 -5.29
N ASN A 114 2.44 -6.96 -5.25
CA ASN A 114 3.23 -7.09 -4.01
C ASN A 114 3.53 -5.71 -3.39
N TYR A 115 3.98 -4.74 -4.20
CA TYR A 115 4.16 -3.36 -3.74
C TYR A 115 2.89 -2.72 -3.15
N VAL A 116 1.74 -2.88 -3.82
CA VAL A 116 0.49 -2.26 -3.39
C VAL A 116 -0.11 -2.94 -2.16
N LEU A 117 0.01 -4.27 -2.05
CA LEU A 117 -0.38 -5.03 -0.85
C LEU A 117 0.38 -4.58 0.39
N GLY A 118 1.67 -4.22 0.24
CA GLY A 118 2.45 -3.64 1.32
C GLY A 118 1.89 -2.31 1.82
N LEU A 119 1.36 -1.47 0.91
CA LEU A 119 0.68 -0.24 1.29
C LEU A 119 -0.67 -0.50 1.96
N LYS A 120 -1.45 -1.45 1.42
CA LYS A 120 -2.75 -1.88 1.95
C LYS A 120 -2.61 -2.37 3.39
N GLY A 121 -1.78 -3.39 3.61
CA GLY A 121 -1.56 -3.96 4.94
C GLY A 121 -0.92 -2.98 5.92
N SER A 122 -0.04 -2.07 5.46
CA SER A 122 0.47 -1.00 6.32
C SER A 122 -0.62 -0.04 6.83
N ASP A 123 -1.59 0.33 6.00
CA ASP A 123 -2.72 1.16 6.44
C ASP A 123 -3.64 0.40 7.39
N MET A 124 -3.94 -0.88 7.11
CA MET A 124 -4.72 -1.74 8.01
C MET A 124 -4.07 -1.81 9.40
N MET A 125 -2.76 -2.04 9.47
CA MET A 125 -1.99 -2.07 10.72
C MET A 125 -1.86 -0.72 11.42
N LYS A 126 -2.05 0.38 10.69
CA LYS A 126 -2.00 1.73 11.25
C LYS A 126 -3.32 2.11 11.91
N TYR A 127 -4.44 1.76 11.29
CA TYR A 127 -5.76 2.15 11.77
C TYR A 127 -6.38 1.13 12.73
N SER A 128 -5.78 -0.06 12.90
CA SER A 128 -6.07 -1.05 13.96
C SER A 128 -7.54 -1.52 14.09
N PHE A 129 -8.44 -1.09 13.21
CA PHE A 129 -9.83 -1.54 13.13
C PHE A 129 -10.04 -2.65 12.08
N SER A 130 -9.01 -2.98 11.29
CA SER A 130 -9.06 -4.01 10.25
C SER A 130 -8.75 -5.40 10.79
N ASN A 131 -9.12 -6.42 10.00
CA ASN A 131 -8.77 -7.80 10.24
C ASN A 131 -7.23 -7.99 10.24
N LEU A 132 -6.69 -8.38 11.40
CA LEU A 132 -5.24 -8.60 11.61
C LEU A 132 -4.69 -9.73 10.74
N ASP A 133 -5.46 -10.80 10.52
CA ASP A 133 -5.02 -11.93 9.70
C ASP A 133 -4.85 -11.52 8.24
N SER A 134 -5.84 -10.80 7.69
CA SER A 134 -5.76 -10.25 6.34
C SER A 134 -4.60 -9.26 6.20
N ALA A 135 -4.43 -8.36 7.17
CA ALA A 135 -3.33 -7.40 7.16
C ALA A 135 -1.96 -8.10 7.14
N PHE A 136 -1.78 -9.12 8.00
CA PHE A 136 -0.58 -9.93 8.04
C PHE A 136 -0.34 -10.65 6.71
N MET A 137 -1.37 -11.23 6.10
CA MET A 137 -1.22 -11.96 4.84
C MET A 137 -0.83 -11.08 3.67
N TYR A 138 -1.44 -9.91 3.53
CA TYR A 138 -1.04 -8.93 2.51
C TYR A 138 0.40 -8.44 2.71
N LEU A 139 0.81 -8.22 3.97
CA LEU A 139 2.18 -7.81 4.30
C LEU A 139 3.19 -8.92 4.02
N LYS A 140 2.86 -10.17 4.37
CA LYS A 140 3.69 -11.34 4.05
C LYS A 140 3.92 -11.45 2.55
N GLN A 141 2.84 -11.48 1.76
CA GLN A 141 2.92 -11.57 0.31
C GLN A 141 3.72 -10.40 -0.29
N SER A 142 3.52 -9.19 0.23
CA SER A 142 4.28 -8.01 -0.17
C SER A 142 5.78 -8.19 0.06
N VAL A 143 6.17 -8.60 1.27
CA VAL A 143 7.58 -8.71 1.68
C VAL A 143 8.28 -9.88 0.99
N GLU A 144 7.61 -11.02 0.84
CA GLU A 144 8.16 -12.17 0.10
C GLU A 144 8.33 -11.85 -1.40
N GLY A 145 7.39 -11.10 -1.97
CA GLY A 145 7.40 -10.76 -3.39
C GLY A 145 8.30 -9.58 -3.78
N GLU A 146 8.44 -8.58 -2.91
CA GLU A 146 9.34 -7.43 -3.15
C GLU A 146 10.75 -7.65 -2.57
N GLN A 147 10.89 -8.53 -1.57
CA GLN A 147 12.15 -8.84 -0.89
C GLN A 147 12.84 -7.55 -0.40
N ALA A 148 14.13 -7.36 -0.71
CA ALA A 148 14.88 -6.15 -0.38
C ALA A 148 14.31 -4.86 -1.02
N LYS A 149 13.44 -4.94 -2.04
CA LYS A 149 12.77 -3.75 -2.62
C LYS A 149 11.58 -3.28 -1.79
N SER A 150 11.19 -4.04 -0.76
CA SER A 150 10.11 -3.72 0.16
C SER A 150 10.27 -2.31 0.75
N LYS A 151 9.14 -1.61 0.91
CA LYS A 151 9.15 -0.31 1.58
C LYS A 151 9.43 -0.48 3.06
N ALA A 152 10.23 0.43 3.63
CA ALA A 152 10.51 0.47 5.06
C ALA A 152 9.23 0.41 5.93
N THR A 153 8.14 1.05 5.49
CA THR A 153 6.84 0.98 6.18
C THR A 153 6.21 -0.40 6.13
N ALA A 154 6.30 -1.11 5.00
CA ALA A 154 5.77 -2.47 4.86
C ALA A 154 6.58 -3.45 5.72
N LEU A 155 7.91 -3.36 5.70
CA LEU A 155 8.80 -4.16 6.56
C LEU A 155 8.46 -3.99 8.05
N PHE A 156 8.35 -2.73 8.51
CA PHE A 156 7.95 -2.45 9.89
C PHE A 156 6.54 -2.96 10.21
N SER A 157 5.56 -2.70 9.33
CA SER A 157 4.18 -3.15 9.52
C SER A 157 4.08 -4.67 9.55
N TYR A 158 4.88 -5.39 8.76
CA TYR A 158 4.90 -6.84 8.72
C TYR A 158 5.36 -7.42 10.05
N PHE A 159 6.48 -6.92 10.58
CA PHE A 159 6.94 -7.33 11.90
C PHE A 159 5.94 -6.94 13.00
N LYS A 160 5.38 -5.74 12.95
CA LYS A 160 4.31 -5.32 13.88
C LYS A 160 3.14 -6.30 13.85
N ALA A 161 2.66 -6.69 12.66
CA ALA A 161 1.57 -7.64 12.50
C ALA A 161 1.89 -9.00 13.14
N ALA A 162 3.11 -9.52 12.95
CA ALA A 162 3.56 -10.75 13.60
C ALA A 162 3.51 -10.63 15.14
N THR A 163 4.00 -9.51 15.70
CA THR A 163 3.95 -9.29 17.16
C THR A 163 2.53 -9.18 17.70
N GLU A 164 1.60 -8.56 16.96
CA GLU A 164 0.19 -8.51 17.37
C GLU A 164 -0.49 -9.88 17.28
N LYS A 165 -0.17 -10.69 16.26
CA LYS A 165 -0.68 -12.07 16.15
C LYS A 165 -0.17 -12.96 17.29
N PHE A 166 1.06 -12.73 17.77
CA PHE A 166 1.57 -13.43 18.93
C PHE A 166 0.81 -13.04 20.20
N LYS A 167 0.57 -11.74 20.40
CA LYS A 167 -0.23 -11.24 21.54
C LYS A 167 -1.67 -11.76 21.51
N SER A 168 -2.23 -12.04 20.33
CA SER A 168 -3.54 -12.68 20.17
C SER A 168 -3.50 -14.21 20.27
N ASN A 169 -2.37 -14.82 20.65
CA ASN A 169 -2.14 -16.26 20.72
C ASN A 169 -2.37 -17.00 19.38
N SER A 170 -2.32 -16.28 18.25
CA SER A 170 -2.46 -16.86 16.92
C SER A 170 -1.12 -17.19 16.28
N PHE A 171 -0.01 -16.70 16.84
CA PHE A 171 1.36 -16.99 16.47
C PHE A 171 2.13 -17.58 17.64
N GLU A 172 3.06 -18.49 17.33
CA GLU A 172 4.09 -18.96 18.24
C GLU A 172 5.30 -18.03 18.25
N LYS A 173 6.15 -18.23 19.26
CA LYS A 173 7.34 -17.42 19.43
C LYS A 173 8.31 -17.54 18.25
N SER A 174 8.53 -18.76 17.79
CA SER A 174 9.35 -19.12 16.61
C SER A 174 8.97 -18.32 15.37
N GLN A 175 7.66 -18.21 15.09
CA GLN A 175 7.15 -17.50 13.91
C GLN A 175 7.45 -15.99 13.94
N VAL A 176 7.47 -15.37 15.13
CA VAL A 176 7.89 -13.96 15.26
C VAL A 176 9.39 -13.82 15.02
N LEU A 177 10.21 -14.77 15.47
CA LEU A 177 11.66 -14.78 15.22
C LEU A 177 11.97 -14.92 13.72
N GLU A 178 11.25 -15.79 13.01
CA GLU A 178 11.36 -15.97 11.56
C GLU A 178 11.04 -14.66 10.82
N VAL A 179 9.93 -14.01 11.16
CA VAL A 179 9.55 -12.72 10.54
C VAL A 179 10.58 -11.64 10.87
N TYR A 180 11.11 -11.61 12.09
CA TYR A 180 12.15 -10.66 12.49
C TYR A 180 13.40 -10.82 11.63
N ALA A 181 13.91 -12.04 11.46
CA ALA A 181 15.12 -12.32 10.69
C ALA A 181 15.00 -11.76 9.26
N VAL A 182 13.91 -12.14 8.56
CA VAL A 182 13.62 -11.66 7.19
C VAL A 182 13.54 -10.14 7.13
N VAL A 183 12.83 -9.52 8.08
CA VAL A 183 12.65 -8.06 8.09
C VAL A 183 13.97 -7.34 8.31
N VAL A 184 14.79 -7.78 9.26
CA VAL A 184 16.07 -7.12 9.55
C VAL A 184 17.04 -7.27 8.40
N ASP A 185 17.11 -8.42 7.73
CA ASP A 185 17.99 -8.62 6.57
C ASP A 185 17.68 -7.61 5.45
N TYR A 186 16.39 -7.43 5.12
CA TYR A 186 15.99 -6.44 4.12
C TYR A 186 16.19 -4.99 4.58
N LEU A 187 16.06 -4.71 5.88
CA LEU A 187 16.38 -3.39 6.43
C LEU A 187 17.89 -3.10 6.32
N ASP A 188 18.74 -4.05 6.71
CA ASP A 188 20.20 -3.90 6.71
C ASP A 188 20.73 -3.66 5.29
N ILE A 189 20.25 -4.44 4.29
CA ILE A 189 20.57 -4.21 2.87
C ILE A 189 20.28 -2.77 2.45
N ASN A 190 19.10 -2.24 2.80
CA ASN A 190 18.72 -0.87 2.41
C ASN A 190 19.42 0.23 3.23
N ILE A 191 19.88 -0.07 4.44
CA ILE A 191 20.66 0.85 5.27
C ILE A 191 22.09 0.98 4.76
N ALA A 192 22.66 -0.10 4.21
CA ALA A 192 23.98 -0.08 3.59
C ALA A 192 24.03 0.80 2.33
N ILE A 193 22.91 0.93 1.60
CA ILE A 193 22.81 1.77 0.40
C ILE A 193 22.74 3.25 0.78
N ASP A 194 23.70 4.05 0.29
CA ASP A 194 23.63 5.50 0.43
C ASP A 194 22.53 6.08 -0.49
N SER A 195 21.41 6.45 0.12
CA SER A 195 20.23 6.96 -0.59
C SER A 195 19.43 7.90 0.28
N LYS A 196 18.64 8.79 -0.35
CA LYS A 196 17.67 9.66 0.36
C LYS A 196 16.64 8.87 1.18
N SER A 197 16.42 7.60 0.85
CA SER A 197 15.50 6.71 1.57
C SER A 197 16.11 6.03 2.78
N LYS A 198 17.45 5.98 2.93
CA LYS A 198 18.15 5.32 4.05
C LYS A 198 17.56 5.67 5.42
N LYS A 199 17.25 6.94 5.65
CA LYS A 199 16.63 7.43 6.90
C LYS A 199 15.32 6.73 7.27
N PHE A 200 14.52 6.30 6.30
CA PHE A 200 13.26 5.59 6.56
C PHE A 200 13.51 4.15 6.97
N TYR A 201 14.52 3.49 6.40
CA TYR A 201 14.93 2.13 6.78
C TYR A 201 15.59 2.11 8.16
N VAL A 202 16.46 3.07 8.46
CA VAL A 202 16.99 3.26 9.83
C VAL A 202 15.85 3.43 10.83
N LYS A 203 14.84 4.25 10.50
CA LYS A 203 13.70 4.44 11.39
C LYS A 203 12.85 3.19 11.58
N ALA A 204 12.65 2.42 10.51
CA ALA A 204 11.96 1.14 10.59
C ALA A 204 12.72 0.14 11.47
N ALA A 205 14.05 0.03 11.32
CA ALA A 205 14.90 -0.81 12.17
C ALA A 205 14.77 -0.45 13.66
N GLU A 206 14.87 0.84 14.01
CA GLU A 206 14.66 1.29 15.40
C GLU A 206 13.30 0.87 15.98
N ASN A 207 12.25 0.90 15.16
CA ASN A 207 10.91 0.54 15.60
C ASN A 207 10.71 -0.98 15.67
N VAL A 208 11.31 -1.73 14.75
CA VAL A 208 11.37 -3.20 14.80
C VAL A 208 12.08 -3.66 16.07
N GLU A 209 13.25 -3.09 16.39
CA GLU A 209 13.98 -3.38 17.63
C GLU A 209 13.15 -3.09 18.87
N LYS A 210 12.44 -1.95 18.92
CA LYS A 210 11.56 -1.62 20.06
C LYS A 210 10.45 -2.65 20.29
N LEU A 211 9.91 -3.22 19.22
CA LEU A 211 8.89 -4.27 19.32
C LEU A 211 9.50 -5.63 19.67
N PHE A 212 10.74 -5.89 19.25
CA PHE A 212 11.43 -7.15 19.47
C PHE A 212 12.04 -7.30 20.88
N VAL A 213 12.61 -6.23 21.43
CA VAL A 213 13.31 -6.26 22.73
C VAL A 213 12.46 -6.85 23.88
N PRO A 214 11.18 -6.45 24.06
CA PRO A 214 10.32 -7.03 25.10
C PRO A 214 9.96 -8.51 24.88
N PHE A 215 10.16 -9.01 23.65
CA PHE A 215 9.70 -10.32 23.21
C PHE A 215 10.80 -11.39 23.27
N ALA A 216 12.04 -11.02 22.95
CA ALA A 216 13.15 -11.97 22.98
C ALA A 216 13.46 -12.40 24.43
N THR A 217 14.01 -13.59 24.66
CA THR A 217 14.77 -13.95 25.87
C THR A 217 16.24 -13.57 25.69
N CYS A 218 17.06 -13.74 26.73
CA CYS A 218 18.49 -13.53 26.60
C CYS A 218 19.11 -14.50 25.59
N ASP A 219 18.74 -15.77 25.67
CA ASP A 219 19.24 -16.82 24.77
C ASP A 219 18.81 -16.61 23.31
N ASP A 220 17.58 -16.14 23.07
CA ASP A 220 17.14 -15.84 21.69
C ASP A 220 17.99 -14.72 21.08
N LEU A 221 18.31 -13.68 21.87
CA LEU A 221 19.13 -12.57 21.43
C LEU A 221 20.55 -13.04 21.11
N ILE A 222 21.14 -13.85 21.99
CA ILE A 222 22.51 -14.37 21.82
C ILE A 222 22.60 -15.21 20.55
N LYS A 223 21.77 -16.24 20.40
CA LYS A 223 21.80 -17.12 19.22
C LYS A 223 21.60 -16.35 17.91
N MET A 224 20.67 -15.40 17.90
CA MET A 224 20.39 -14.61 16.70
C MET A 224 21.52 -13.64 16.36
N PHE A 225 22.11 -12.99 17.37
CA PHE A 225 23.22 -12.07 17.16
C PHE A 225 24.52 -12.79 16.80
N GLU A 226 24.75 -14.00 17.29
CA GLU A 226 25.86 -14.87 16.86
C GLU A 226 25.79 -15.16 15.35
N ILE A 227 24.61 -15.54 14.85
CA ILE A 227 24.39 -15.77 13.41
C ILE A 227 24.66 -14.47 12.63
N LYS A 228 24.04 -13.35 13.00
CA LYS A 228 24.22 -12.07 12.29
C LYS A 228 25.65 -11.53 12.35
N TYR A 229 26.34 -11.70 13.47
CA TYR A 229 27.75 -11.32 13.60
C TYR A 229 28.65 -12.17 12.70
N SER A 230 28.37 -13.47 12.60
CA SER A 230 29.14 -14.36 11.72
C SER A 230 29.01 -14.00 10.24
N GLU A 231 27.87 -13.45 9.82
CA GLU A 231 27.62 -13.02 8.44
C GLU A 231 28.19 -11.61 8.15
N PHE A 232 28.18 -10.70 9.13
CA PHE A 232 28.60 -9.30 8.98
C PHE A 232 29.46 -8.81 10.16
N PRO A 233 30.67 -9.37 10.36
CA PRO A 233 31.46 -9.12 11.57
C PRO A 233 31.94 -7.66 11.71
N ASP A 234 32.05 -6.94 10.59
CA ASP A 234 32.58 -5.57 10.53
C ASP A 234 31.50 -4.48 10.41
N ASP A 235 30.20 -4.81 10.42
CA ASP A 235 29.14 -3.79 10.38
C ASP A 235 29.01 -3.08 11.74
N ILE A 236 29.75 -1.98 11.90
CA ILE A 236 29.74 -1.13 13.11
C ILE A 236 28.33 -0.67 13.48
N ASN A 237 27.42 -0.47 12.53
CA ASN A 237 26.06 -0.05 12.83
C ASN A 237 25.24 -1.22 13.38
N LEU A 238 25.43 -2.43 12.83
CA LEU A 238 24.85 -3.66 13.39
C LEU A 238 25.38 -3.91 14.80
N LEU A 239 26.69 -3.86 15.01
CA LEU A 239 27.32 -4.02 16.33
C LEU A 239 26.78 -3.01 17.35
N LYS A 240 26.65 -1.73 16.97
CA LYS A 240 26.05 -0.70 17.83
C LYS A 240 24.57 -0.99 18.16
N ARG A 241 23.81 -1.54 17.21
CA ARG A 241 22.42 -1.95 17.42
C ARG A 241 22.33 -3.14 18.38
N ILE A 242 23.17 -4.17 18.17
CA ILE A 242 23.30 -5.36 19.03
C ILE A 242 23.63 -4.95 20.46
N VAL A 243 24.72 -4.21 20.67
CA VAL A 243 25.17 -3.76 22.00
C VAL A 243 24.06 -2.96 22.71
N LYS A 244 23.40 -2.04 22.01
CA LYS A 244 22.30 -1.24 22.58
C LYS A 244 21.10 -2.08 23.01
N VAL A 245 20.83 -3.19 22.32
CA VAL A 245 19.77 -4.14 22.67
C VAL A 245 20.16 -4.97 23.90
N LEU A 246 21.40 -5.47 23.94
CA LEU A 246 21.92 -6.23 25.07
C LEU A 246 21.99 -5.38 26.36
N ASP A 247 22.51 -4.15 26.26
CA ASP A 247 22.59 -3.19 27.38
C ASP A 247 21.21 -2.85 27.96
N LYS A 248 20.22 -2.62 27.10
CA LYS A 248 18.86 -2.27 27.53
C LYS A 248 18.16 -3.37 28.31
N LYS A 249 18.54 -4.62 28.09
CA LYS A 249 17.93 -5.77 28.75
C LYS A 249 18.54 -6.06 30.11
N LYS A 250 19.58 -5.30 30.51
CA LYS A 250 20.38 -5.54 31.73
C LYS A 250 20.78 -7.02 31.83
N MET A 251 21.49 -7.50 30.82
CA MET A 251 22.08 -8.83 30.86
C MET A 251 23.21 -8.82 31.90
N HIS A 252 22.92 -9.39 33.07
CA HIS A 252 23.93 -9.91 34.00
C HIS A 252 23.98 -11.41 33.83
#